data_AF-A0A7V9B1Z0-F1
#
_entry.id   AF-A0A7V9B1Z0-F1
#
_cell.length_a   1.000
_cell.length_b   1.000
_cell.length_c   1.000
_cell.angle_alpha   90.00
_cell.angle_beta   90.00
_cell.angle_gamma   90.00
#
_symmetry.space_group_name_H-M   'P 1'
#
loop_
_entity.id
_entity.type
_entity.pdbx_description
1 polymer ?
#
loop_
_entity_poly.entity_id
_entity_poly.type
_entity_poly.pdbx_seq_one_letter_code
_entity_poly.pdbx_strand_id
1 'polypeptide(L)' 'MRDKLFLSIYKSLGHRPDSLNSSTALTETVIGRLLHNKLASKGYLLTEDLAKVSYETLRRFDPLAATTYKAYHQKALKMF' A
#
# COMPACT_ATOMS: atom_id res chain seq x y z
N MET A 1 -2.46 -5.94 11.00
CA MET A 1 -1.68 -5.45 9.84
C MET A 1 -2.60 -4.87 8.77
N ARG A 2 -3.60 -5.63 8.29
CA ARG A 2 -4.62 -5.19 7.32
C ARG A 2 -5.20 -3.80 7.62
N ASP A 3 -5.71 -3.56 8.82
CA ASP A 3 -6.43 -2.31 9.10
C ASP A 3 -5.53 -1.07 9.05
N LYS A 4 -4.27 -1.21 9.48
CA LYS A 4 -3.27 -0.13 9.35
C LYS A 4 -2.96 0.14 7.88
N LEU A 5 -2.82 -0.91 7.07
CA LEU A 5 -2.64 -0.78 5.62
C LEU A 5 -3.83 -0.09 4.97
N PHE A 6 -5.05 -0.55 5.29
CA PHE A 6 -6.29 0.06 4.81
C PHE A 6 -6.37 1.54 5.16
N LEU A 7 -6.11 1.92 6.42
CA LEU A 7 -6.15 3.32 6.83
C LEU A 7 -5.12 4.18 6.10
N SER A 8 -3.91 3.66 5.86
CA SER A 8 -2.88 4.36 5.08
C SER A 8 -3.30 4.57 3.61
N ILE A 9 -3.86 3.53 2.98
CA ILE A 9 -4.37 3.60 1.61
C ILE A 9 -5.56 4.56 1.53
N TYR A 10 -6.50 4.46 2.47
CA TYR A 10 -7.69 5.31 2.54
C TYR A 10 -7.35 6.79 2.68
N LYS A 11 -6.43 7.14 3.58
CA LYS A 11 -5.94 8.51 3.71
C LYS A 11 -5.30 9.03 2.42
N SER A 12 -4.59 8.16 1.70
CA SER A 12 -3.94 8.52 0.43
C SER A 12 -4.95 8.72 -0.71
N LEU A 13 -6.13 8.08 -0.63
CA LEU A 13 -7.23 8.20 -1.58
C LEU A 13 -8.29 9.22 -1.16
N GLY A 14 -8.05 10.04 -0.15
CA GLY A 14 -9.05 10.96 0.41
C GLY A 14 -9.64 11.97 -0.59
N HIS A 15 -8.96 12.21 -1.72
CA HIS A 15 -9.48 13.05 -2.81
C HIS A 15 -10.55 12.36 -3.68
N ARG A 16 -10.70 11.03 -3.58
CA ARG A 16 -11.62 10.26 -4.40
C ARG A 16 -13.00 10.12 -3.75
N PRO A 17 -14.09 10.23 -4.54
CA PRO A 17 -15.44 9.99 -4.05
C PRO A 17 -15.68 8.52 -3.66
N ASP A 18 -14.98 7.58 -4.29
CA ASP A 18 -15.07 6.13 -4.08
C ASP A 18 -13.97 5.59 -3.15
N SER A 19 -13.34 6.45 -2.34
CA SER A 19 -12.17 6.14 -1.53
C SER A 19 -12.32 4.90 -0.64
N LEU A 20 -13.48 4.68 -0.03
CA LEU A 20 -13.77 3.51 0.81
C LEU A 20 -13.69 2.19 0.03
N ASN A 21 -14.38 2.13 -1.12
CA ASN A 21 -14.45 0.93 -1.96
C ASN A 21 -13.09 0.66 -2.61
N SER A 22 -12.48 1.70 -3.18
CA SER A 22 -11.14 1.62 -3.77
C SER A 22 -10.09 1.17 -2.76
N SER A 23 -10.13 1.70 -1.53
CA SER A 23 -9.17 1.32 -0.48
C SER A 23 -9.34 -0.12 -0.03
N THR A 24 -10.58 -0.61 0.01
CA THR A 24 -10.86 -2.03 0.32
C THR A 24 -10.25 -2.92 -0.75
N ALA A 25 -10.56 -2.67 -2.02
CA ALA A 25 -10.05 -3.48 -3.15
C ALA A 25 -8.52 -3.44 -3.25
N LEU A 26 -7.91 -2.27 -3.06
CA LEU A 26 -6.45 -2.11 -3.11
C LEU A 26 -5.76 -2.77 -1.92
N THR A 27 -6.37 -2.75 -0.73
CA THR A 27 -5.83 -3.46 0.45
C THR A 27 -5.75 -4.97 0.16
N GLU A 28 -6.82 -5.55 -0.37
CA GLU A 28 -6.83 -6.97 -0.76
C GLU A 28 -5.80 -7.26 -1.87
N THR A 29 -5.68 -6.36 -2.85
CA THR A 29 -4.67 -6.48 -3.92
C THR A 29 -3.25 -6.47 -3.36
N VAL A 30 -2.92 -5.57 -2.44
CA VAL A 30 -1.60 -5.48 -1.82
C VAL A 30 -1.30 -6.73 -0.99
N ILE A 31 -2.27 -7.21 -0.20
CA ILE A 31 -2.12 -8.42 0.60
C ILE A 31 -1.89 -9.63 -0.31
N GLY A 32 -2.69 -9.80 -1.36
CA GLY A 32 -2.50 -10.86 -2.35
C GLY A 32 -1.11 -10.81 -2.96
N ARG A 33 -0.65 -9.64 -3.41
CA ARG A 33 0.70 -9.49 -3.97
C ARG A 33 1.81 -9.84 -2.97
N LEU A 34 1.66 -9.48 -1.70
CA LEU A 34 2.65 -9.79 -0.65
C LEU A 34 2.74 -11.30 -0.37
N LEU A 35 1.59 -11.97 -0.32
CA LEU A 35 1.53 -13.41 -0.06
C LEU A 35 2.06 -14.22 -1.26
N HIS A 36 1.75 -13.80 -2.49
CA HIS A 36 2.17 -14.51 -3.70
C HIS A 36 3.65 -14.30 -4.07
N ASN A 37 4.26 -13.15 -3.76
CA ASN A 37 5.62 -12.81 -4.20
C ASN A 37 6.76 -13.52 -3.44
N LYS A 38 6.50 -14.59 -2.68
CA LYS A 38 7.48 -15.24 -1.78
C LYS A 38 8.12 -14.27 -0.76
N LEU A 39 7.63 -13.04 -0.62
CA LEU A 39 8.09 -12.09 0.40
C LEU A 39 7.69 -12.59 1.80
N ALA A 40 6.56 -13.29 1.90
CA ALA A 40 6.14 -13.99 3.12
C ALA A 40 6.83 -15.34 3.36
N SER A 41 7.83 -15.73 2.56
CA SER A 41 8.45 -17.08 2.63
C SER A 41 9.10 -17.42 3.97
N LYS A 42 9.30 -16.43 4.85
CA LYS A 42 9.88 -16.61 6.20
C LYS A 42 8.87 -16.47 7.34
N GLY A 43 7.57 -16.42 7.05
CA GLY A 43 6.51 -16.26 8.06
C GLY A 43 6.40 -14.86 8.67
N TYR A 44 7.14 -13.89 8.15
CA TYR A 44 7.06 -12.48 8.51
C TYR A 44 7.09 -11.61 7.25
N LEU A 45 6.64 -10.35 7.39
CA LEU A 45 6.68 -9.34 6.33
C LEU A 45 7.42 -8.11 6.86
N LEU A 46 8.33 -7.55 6.06
CA LEU A 46 9.00 -6.30 6.39
C LEU A 46 8.08 -5.12 6.08
N THR A 47 8.24 -4.05 6.86
CA THR A 47 7.50 -2.81 6.61
C THR A 47 7.90 -2.18 5.28
N GLU A 48 9.14 -2.37 4.85
CA GLU A 48 9.66 -1.89 3.56
C GLU A 48 8.98 -2.58 2.38
N ASP A 49 8.82 -3.91 2.45
CA ASP A 49 8.11 -4.69 1.43
C ASP A 49 6.64 -4.27 1.33
N LEU A 50 5.99 -4.11 2.49
CA LEU A 50 4.62 -3.60 2.58
C LEU A 50 4.51 -2.22 1.92
N ALA A 51 5.40 -1.30 2.28
CA ALA A 51 5.39 0.06 1.76
C ALA A 51 5.65 0.10 0.25
N LYS A 52 6.60 -0.71 -0.25
CA LYS A 52 6.93 -0.81 -1.66
C LYS A 52 5.78 -1.37 -2.49
N VAL A 53 5.19 -2.51 -2.09
CA VAL A 53 4.07 -3.11 -2.82
C VAL A 53 2.86 -2.18 -2.80
N SER A 54 2.60 -1.51 -1.68
CA SER A 54 1.51 -0.52 -1.57
C SER A 54 1.75 0.66 -2.51
N TYR A 55 2.95 1.25 -2.49
CA TYR A 55 3.33 2.34 -3.37
C TYR A 55 3.22 1.96 -4.85
N GLU A 56 3.73 0.79 -5.25
CA GLU A 56 3.62 0.32 -6.64
C GLU A 56 2.17 0.10 -7.07
N THR A 57 1.34 -0.44 -6.17
CA THR A 57 -0.08 -0.68 -6.44
C THR A 57 -0.81 0.65 -6.61
N LEU A 58 -0.58 1.62 -5.71
CA LEU A 58 -1.11 2.96 -5.84
C LEU A 58 -0.59 3.67 -7.08
N ARG A 59 0.71 3.57 -7.40
CA ARG A 59 1.31 4.23 -8.58
C ARG A 59 0.67 3.77 -9.89
N ARG A 60 0.26 2.50 -9.98
CA ARG A 60 -0.44 1.95 -11.14
C ARG A 60 -1.92 2.34 -11.19
N PHE A 61 -2.54 2.55 -10.04
CA PHE A 61 -3.97 2.87 -9.92
C PHE A 61 -4.26 4.36 -9.98
N ASP A 62 -3.57 5.15 -9.15
CA ASP A 62 -3.75 6.58 -8.96
C ASP A 62 -2.40 7.24 -8.58
N PRO A 63 -1.72 7.92 -9.51
CA PRO A 63 -0.42 8.56 -9.27
C PRO A 63 -0.45 9.65 -8.19
N LEU A 64 -1.58 10.34 -8.01
CA LEU A 64 -1.73 11.37 -6.97
C LEU A 64 -1.76 10.71 -5.59
N ALA A 65 -2.56 9.64 -5.44
CA ALA A 65 -2.58 8.84 -4.21
C ALA A 65 -1.20 8.27 -3.89
N ALA A 66 -0.47 7.78 -4.90
CA ALA A 66 0.88 7.25 -4.73
C ALA A 66 1.87 8.31 -4.23
N THR A 67 1.72 9.56 -4.69
CA THR A 67 2.55 10.68 -4.26
C THR A 67 2.29 11.02 -2.80
N THR A 68 1.02 11.14 -2.40
CA THR A 68 0.62 11.35 -1.00
C THR A 68 1.12 10.23 -0.10
N TYR A 69 0.93 8.97 -0.52
CA TYR A 69 1.42 7.80 0.20
C TYR A 69 2.94 7.83 0.36
N LYS A 70 3.68 8.16 -0.72
CA LYS A 70 5.15 8.25 -0.69
C LYS A 70 5.65 9.32 0.28
N ALA A 71 4.99 10.47 0.33
CA ALA A 71 5.35 11.55 1.27
C ALA A 71 5.16 11.10 2.72
N TYR A 72 4.05 10.43 3.03
CA TYR A 72 3.76 9.94 4.39
C TYR A 72 4.65 8.77 4.81
N HIS A 73 4.97 7.87 3.88
CA HIS A 73 5.77 6.66 4.12
C HIS A 73 7.25 6.80 3.70
N GLN A 74 7.76 8.04 3.62
CA GLN A 74 9.08 8.35 3.06
C GLN A 74 10.21 7.54 3.71
N LYS A 75 10.18 7.33 5.04
CA LYS A 75 11.20 6.53 5.76
C LYS A 75 11.24 5.08 5.28
N ALA A 76 10.08 4.45 5.12
CA ALA A 76 9.98 3.05 4.68
C ALA A 76 10.31 2.88 3.18
N LEU A 77 10.20 3.94 2.39
CA LEU A 77 10.50 3.95 0.95
C LEU A 77 11.90 4.48 0.61
N LYS A 78 12.62 5.11 1.55
CA LYS A 78 13.98 5.65 1.36
C LYS A 78 15.09 4.59 1.38
N MET A 79 14.76 3.36 1.76
CA MET A 79 15.73 2.26 1.89
C MET A 79 15.88 1.45 0.59
N PHE A 80 15.46 2.04 -0.54
CA PHE A 80 15.52 1.51 -1.90
C PHE A 80 16.21 2.48 -2.85
#